data_AF-I2E1C3-F1
#
_entry.id   AF-I2E1C3-F1
#
_cell.length_a   1.000
_cell.length_b   1.000
_cell.length_c   1.000
_cell.angle_alpha   90.00
_cell.angle_beta   90.00
_cell.angle_gamma   90.00
#
_symmetry.space_group_name_H-M   'P 1'
#
loop_
_entity.id
_entity.type
_entity.pdbx_description
1 polymer ?
#
loop_
_entity_poly.entity_id
_entity_poly.type
_entity_poly.pdbx_seq_one_letter_code
_entity_poly.pdbx_strand_id
1 'polypeptide(L)'
;MIRALGVRILTNTAGCHSVAEAVLTARIARELFATDWIKLEVIGNHDTLQPDVFGPVEAARILVSEGFEVFPYTSVLPDRRQRRVDCPAGTPRRQAGAVAHQGSSGD
;
A
#
# COMPACT_ATOMS: atom_id res chain seq x y z
N MET A 1 2.04 -3.82 -23.20
CA MET A 1 1.95 -2.81 -22.11
C MET A 1 1.15 -3.41 -20.96
N ILE A 2 1.51 -3.17 -19.70
CA ILE A 2 0.97 -3.84 -18.48
C ILE A 2 -0.57 -3.93 -18.44
N ARG A 3 -1.29 -2.94 -19.00
CA ARG A 3 -2.77 -2.92 -19.09
C ARG A 3 -3.36 -4.12 -19.84
N ALA A 4 -2.63 -4.72 -20.77
CA ALA A 4 -3.09 -5.87 -21.56
C ALA A 4 -3.16 -7.18 -20.76
N LEU A 5 -2.60 -7.21 -19.55
CA LEU A 5 -2.56 -8.42 -18.70
C LEU A 5 -3.88 -8.66 -17.95
N GLY A 6 -4.82 -7.70 -17.93
CA GLY A 6 -6.11 -7.84 -17.22
C GLY A 6 -5.97 -7.97 -15.69
N VAL A 7 -4.80 -7.63 -15.13
CA VAL A 7 -4.53 -7.71 -13.70
C VAL A 7 -4.71 -6.35 -13.01
N ARG A 8 -5.06 -6.38 -11.73
CA ARG A 8 -5.05 -5.19 -10.89
C ARG A 8 -3.63 -4.83 -10.49
N ILE A 9 -3.28 -3.55 -10.58
CA ILE A 9 -1.94 -3.06 -10.28
C ILE A 9 -1.88 -2.64 -8.81
N LEU A 10 -0.95 -3.23 -8.06
CA LEU A 10 -0.55 -2.78 -6.73
C LEU A 10 0.76 -2.00 -6.87
N THR A 11 0.68 -0.69 -6.69
CA THR A 11 1.85 0.19 -6.76
C THR A 11 2.54 0.24 -5.40
N ASN A 12 3.83 0.60 -5.33
CA ASN A 12 4.53 0.75 -4.07
C ASN A 12 5.31 2.08 -4.00
N THR A 13 5.63 2.52 -2.78
CA THR A 13 6.44 3.72 -2.52
C THR A 13 7.90 3.37 -2.21
N ALA A 14 8.44 2.36 -2.91
CA ALA A 14 9.81 1.90 -2.67
C ALA A 14 10.82 3.05 -2.85
N GLY A 15 11.82 3.11 -1.96
CA GLY A 15 12.84 4.16 -1.96
C GLY A 15 12.38 5.52 -1.42
N CYS A 16 11.15 5.64 -0.90
CA CYS A 16 10.74 6.84 -0.17
C CYS A 16 11.34 6.84 1.25
N HIS A 17 11.94 7.96 1.65
CA HIS A 17 12.61 8.16 2.93
C HIS A 17 11.89 9.14 3.85
N SER A 18 10.84 9.77 3.34
CA SER A 18 9.96 10.65 4.12
C SER A 18 8.48 10.35 3.86
N VAL A 19 7.64 10.78 4.81
CA VAL A 19 6.17 10.74 4.68
C VAL A 19 5.72 11.48 3.42
N ALA A 20 6.32 12.65 3.16
CA ALA A 20 5.97 13.49 2.01
C ALA A 20 6.27 12.80 0.67
N GLU A 21 7.43 12.15 0.54
CA GLU A 21 7.79 11.39 -0.67
C GLU A 21 6.85 10.22 -0.90
N ALA A 22 6.51 9.47 0.16
CA ALA A 22 5.61 8.32 0.04
C ALA A 22 4.20 8.77 -0.38
N VAL A 23 3.67 9.84 0.23
CA VAL A 23 2.37 10.39 -0.13
C VAL A 23 2.36 10.93 -1.57
N LEU A 24 3.39 11.66 -1.96
CA LEU A 24 3.52 12.18 -3.34
C LEU A 24 3.57 11.03 -4.36
N THR A 25 4.38 10.02 -4.09
CA THR A 25 4.53 8.84 -4.96
C THR A 25 3.21 8.11 -5.12
N ALA A 26 2.45 7.92 -4.04
CA ALA A 26 1.14 7.28 -4.09
C ALA A 26 0.13 8.06 -4.95
N ARG A 27 0.10 9.40 -4.84
CA ARG A 27 -0.76 10.26 -5.66
C ARG A 27 -0.39 10.18 -7.14
N ILE A 28 0.90 10.24 -7.48
CA ILE A 28 1.37 10.07 -8.86
C ILE A 28 0.98 8.68 -9.39
N ALA A 29 1.14 7.64 -8.58
CA ALA A 29 0.79 6.27 -8.95
C ALA A 29 -0.71 6.11 -9.24
N ARG A 30 -1.59 6.75 -8.45
CA ARG A 30 -3.03 6.78 -8.70
C ARG A 30 -3.37 7.39 -10.06
N GLU A 31 -2.77 8.53 -10.40
CA GLU A 31 -2.99 9.19 -11.70
C GLU A 31 -2.49 8.34 -12.88
N LEU A 32 -1.33 7.67 -12.74
CA LEU A 32 -0.73 6.89 -13.82
C LEU A 32 -1.43 5.55 -14.06
N PHE A 33 -1.85 4.88 -12.99
CA PHE A 33 -2.34 3.50 -13.05
C PHE A 33 -3.85 3.36 -12.79
N ALA A 34 -4.53 4.45 -12.44
CA ALA A 34 -5.96 4.46 -12.10
C ALA A 34 -6.29 3.41 -11.02
N THR A 35 -5.50 3.40 -9.95
CA THR A 35 -5.63 2.45 -8.83
C THR A 35 -5.54 3.19 -7.50
N ASP A 36 -6.38 2.78 -6.56
CA ASP A 36 -6.34 3.24 -5.16
C ASP A 36 -5.48 2.34 -4.28
N TRP A 37 -4.89 1.28 -4.84
CA TRP A 37 -4.08 0.32 -4.11
C TRP A 37 -2.62 0.76 -4.02
N ILE A 38 -2.13 0.89 -2.78
CA ILE A 38 -0.75 1.29 -2.51
C ILE A 38 -0.10 0.40 -1.45
N LYS A 39 1.01 -0.23 -1.80
CA LYS A 39 1.93 -0.85 -0.86
C LYS A 39 2.83 0.24 -0.28
N LEU A 40 2.55 0.64 0.95
CA LEU A 40 3.22 1.77 1.59
C LEU A 40 4.53 1.33 2.23
N GLU A 41 5.62 1.95 1.80
CA GLU A 41 6.99 1.75 2.27
C GLU A 41 7.59 3.12 2.60
N VAL A 42 8.05 3.31 3.84
CA VAL A 42 8.84 4.48 4.25
C VAL A 42 10.12 3.93 4.91
N ILE A 43 11.26 4.10 4.26
CA ILE A 43 12.52 3.44 4.63
C ILE A 43 13.31 4.31 5.59
N GLY A 44 13.52 3.83 6.82
CA GLY A 44 14.31 4.51 7.84
C GLY A 44 15.79 4.14 7.81
N ASN A 45 16.14 2.93 7.37
CA ASN A 45 17.52 2.49 7.23
C ASN A 45 17.75 1.92 5.82
N HIS A 46 18.66 2.57 5.08
CA HIS A 46 18.95 2.24 3.68
C HIS A 46 19.68 0.89 3.52
N ASP A 47 20.57 0.53 4.44
CA ASP A 47 21.38 -0.69 4.33
C ASP A 47 20.58 -1.96 4.64
N THR A 48 19.62 -1.85 5.56
CA THR A 48 18.80 -2.98 6.03
C THR A 48 17.40 -2.99 5.44
N LEU A 49 17.00 -1.93 4.72
CA LEU A 49 15.65 -1.70 4.20
C LEU A 49 14.57 -1.82 5.29
N GLN A 50 14.94 -1.55 6.54
CA GLN A 50 13.99 -1.52 7.66
C GLN A 50 13.10 -0.28 7.52
N PRO A 51 11.78 -0.43 7.70
CA PRO A 51 10.89 0.71 7.68
C PRO A 51 11.18 1.63 8.86
N ASP A 52 10.88 2.91 8.68
CA ASP A 52 10.81 3.84 9.80
C ASP A 52 9.72 3.40 10.79
N VAL A 53 9.91 3.69 12.08
CA VAL A 53 9.02 3.21 13.15
C VAL A 53 7.68 3.98 13.17
N PHE A 54 7.66 5.24 12.76
CA PHE A 54 6.49 6.12 12.89
C PHE A 54 5.98 6.67 11.55
N GLY A 55 6.88 6.92 10.59
CA GLY A 55 6.58 7.45 9.27
C GLY A 55 5.48 6.68 8.52
N PRO A 56 5.50 5.33 8.46
CA PRO A 56 4.45 4.56 7.82
C PRO A 56 3.06 4.80 8.42
N VAL A 57 2.95 5.02 9.74
CA VAL A 57 1.66 5.25 10.41
C VAL A 57 1.07 6.60 9.99
N GLU A 58 1.90 7.64 9.94
CA GLU A 58 1.47 8.97 9.52
C GLU A 58 1.09 9.00 8.03
N ALA A 59 1.92 8.43 7.16
CA ALA A 59 1.64 8.34 5.74
C ALA A 59 0.35 7.54 5.48
N ALA A 60 0.15 6.42 6.17
CA ALA A 60 -1.06 5.62 6.04
C ALA A 60 -2.32 6.40 6.47
N ARG A 61 -2.26 7.20 7.54
CA ARG A 61 -3.38 8.06 7.97
C ARG A 61 -3.78 9.05 6.89
N ILE A 62 -2.80 9.72 6.26
CA ILE A 62 -3.04 10.67 5.17
C ILE A 62 -3.67 9.95 3.97
N LEU A 63 -3.07 8.87 3.52
CA LEU A 63 -3.52 8.13 2.34
C LEU A 63 -4.91 7.52 2.52
N VAL A 64 -5.23 6.96 3.69
CA VAL A 64 -6.59 6.46 3.98
C VAL A 64 -7.61 7.61 3.96
N SER A 65 -7.26 8.79 4.47
CA SER A 65 -8.15 9.96 4.37
C SER A 65 -8.38 10.45 2.94
N GLU A 66 -7.46 10.11 2.02
CA GLU A 66 -7.56 10.38 0.57
C GLU A 66 -8.17 9.19 -0.22
N GLY A 67 -8.72 8.20 0.47
CA GLY A 67 -9.42 7.07 -0.14
C GLY A 67 -8.51 5.96 -0.69
N PHE A 68 -7.22 5.92 -0.32
CA PHE A 68 -6.35 4.81 -0.71
C PHE A 68 -6.65 3.54 0.12
N GLU A 69 -6.50 2.39 -0.53
CA GLU A 69 -6.36 1.10 0.14
C GLU A 69 -4.87 0.83 0.40
N VAL A 70 -4.48 1.01 1.67
CA VAL A 70 -3.07 1.01 2.08
C VAL A 70 -2.65 -0.37 2.60
N PHE A 71 -1.57 -0.90 2.03
CA PHE A 71 -0.92 -2.15 2.42
C PHE A 71 0.47 -1.83 3.00
N PRO A 72 0.59 -1.57 4.31
CA PRO A 72 1.84 -1.08 4.88
C PRO A 72 2.90 -2.18 4.99
N TYR A 73 4.14 -1.84 4.61
CA TYR A 73 5.34 -2.62 4.91
C TYR A 73 5.85 -2.21 6.29
N THR A 74 5.72 -3.13 7.25
CA THR A 74 6.07 -2.90 8.66
C THR A 74 6.99 -3.99 9.16
N SER A 75 7.99 -3.65 9.96
CA SER A 75 8.68 -4.62 10.82
C SER A 75 7.77 -5.01 12.00
N VAL A 76 8.12 -6.06 12.74
CA VAL A 76 7.37 -6.49 13.94
C VAL A 76 7.36 -5.39 14.99
N LEU A 77 6.31 -4.57 14.97
CA LEU A 77 6.08 -3.55 15.98
C LEU A 77 5.68 -4.24 17.31
N PRO A 78 6.27 -3.85 18.45
CA PRO A 78 5.95 -4.42 19.75
C PRO A 78 4.51 -4.10 20.22
N ASP A 79 3.84 -3.10 19.62
CA ASP A 79 2.47 -2.70 19.97
C ASP A 79 1.45 -3.08 18.88
N ARG A 80 0.38 -3.76 19.29
CA ARG A 80 -0.73 -4.23 18.45
C ARG A 80 -1.60 -3.09 17.91
N ARG A 81 -1.56 -1.88 18.49
CA ARG A 81 -2.44 -0.75 18.09
C ARG A 81 -2.19 -0.21 16.68
N GLN A 82 -0.96 -0.32 16.15
CA GLN A 82 -0.61 0.21 14.83
C GLN A 82 -0.97 -0.73 13.66
N ARG A 83 -1.44 -1.95 13.94
CA ARG A 83 -1.93 -2.89 12.91
C ARG A 83 -3.25 -2.45 12.26
N ARG A 84 -4.00 -1.56 12.91
CA ARG A 84 -5.25 -0.98 12.42
C ARG A 84 -5.03 0.49 12.10
N VAL A 85 -4.41 0.75 10.96
CA VAL A 85 -4.85 1.93 10.20
C VAL A 85 -6.17 1.49 9.60
N ASP A 86 -7.26 1.86 10.26
CA ASP A 86 -8.60 1.38 9.92
C ASP A 86 -8.99 1.93 8.54
N CYS A 87 -8.90 1.06 7.53
CA CYS A 87 -9.59 1.20 6.26
C CYS A 87 -11.10 1.30 6.55
N PRO A 88 -11.84 2.27 5.96
CA PRO A 88 -13.26 2.44 6.19
C PRO A 88 -14.02 1.14 5.92
N ALA A 89 -15.03 0.86 6.75
CA ALA A 89 -15.66 -0.43 7.00
C ALA A 89 -16.47 -1.06 5.84
N GLY A 90 -16.17 -0.75 4.57
CA GLY A 90 -16.85 -1.26 3.38
C GLY A 90 -16.02 -2.25 2.54
N THR A 91 -14.71 -2.36 2.74
CA THR A 91 -13.85 -3.15 1.86
C THR A 91 -13.64 -4.56 2.44
N PRO A 92 -14.00 -5.65 1.72
CA PRO A 92 -13.80 -7.00 2.23
C PRO A 92 -12.32 -7.28 2.43
N ARG A 93 -11.95 -7.56 3.68
CA ARG A 93 -10.58 -7.89 4.10
C ARG A 93 -10.10 -9.15 3.38
N ARG A 94 -9.29 -9.01 2.34
CA ARG A 94 -8.38 -10.07 1.92
C ARG A 94 -7.00 -9.75 2.48
N GLN A 95 -6.51 -10.60 3.38
CA GLN A 95 -5.09 -10.61 3.73
C GLN A 95 -4.27 -10.68 2.44
N ALA A 96 -3.23 -9.85 2.35
CA ALA A 96 -2.26 -9.89 1.25
C ALA A 96 -1.55 -11.25 1.28
N GLY A 97 -2.08 -12.19 0.50
CA GLY A 97 -1.67 -13.59 0.50
C GLY A 97 -2.61 -14.46 -0.32
N ALA A 98 -2.85 -14.12 -1.58
CA ALA A 98 -3.31 -15.07 -2.60
C ALA A 98 -3.26 -14.40 -3.98
N VAL A 99 -2.53 -15.02 -4.91
CA VAL A 99 -2.70 -14.79 -6.35
C VAL A 99 -4.17 -15.02 -6.67
N ALA A 100 -4.91 -13.96 -7.03
CA ALA A 100 -6.29 -14.10 -7.49
C ALA A 100 -6.28 -14.56 -8.95
N HIS A 101 -6.15 -15.87 -9.18
CA HIS A 101 -6.60 -16.47 -10.43
C HIS A 101 -8.12 -16.35 -10.47
N GLN A 102 -8.63 -15.43 -11.28
CA GLN A 102 -10.05 -15.47 -11.65
C GLN A 102 -10.19 -16.49 -12.77
N GLY A 103 -10.90 -17.57 -12.47
CA GLY A 103 -11.24 -18.61 -13.43
C GLY A 103 -12.11 -18.06 -14.55
N SER A 104 -11.84 -18.55 -15.75
CA SER A 104 -12.74 -18.47 -16.88
C SER A 104 -14.02 -19.25 -16.57
N SER A 105 -15.16 -18.58 -16.53
CA SER A 105 -16.45 -19.21 -16.74
C SER A 105 -16.92 -18.83 -18.14
N GLY A 106 -16.91 -19.81 -19.05
CA GLY A 106 -17.66 -19.75 -20.29
C GLY A 106 -19.14 -20.05 -20.03
N ASP A 107 -20.02 -19.36 -20.75
CA ASP A 107 -20.83 -19.89 -21.87
C ASP A 107 -21.39 -18.69 -22.65
#